data_AF-A0A7W4HHY7-F1
#
_entry.id   AF-A0A7W4HHY7-F1
#
_cell.length_a   1.000
_cell.length_b   1.000
_cell.length_c   1.000
_cell.angle_alpha   90.00
_cell.angle_beta   90.00
_cell.angle_gamma   90.00
#
_symmetry.space_group_name_H-M   'P 1'
#
loop_
_entity.id
_entity.type
_entity.pdbx_description
1 polymer ?
#
loop_
_entity_poly.entity_id
_entity_poly.type
_entity_poly.pdbx_seq_one_letter_code
_entity_poly.pdbx_strand_id
1 'polypeptide(L)'
;MKHLKHAYFGELNTEGLDDYDVLWEENIPYKNGNIIVFFWFCGEDDLSIERLDSFEKFLKDFDAVDEKARKALKVYLEEEPEYMNFHAEELENIPENVDDFVAEMQIETIGLWYSVYEGSIGEVVIDYMIRPEESDEILAVKYDLNGEIRAIDWES
;
A
#
# COMPACT_ATOMS: atom_id res chain seq x y z
N MET A 1 1.94 -22.82 10.76
CA MET A 1 3.36 -23.06 11.15
C MET A 1 3.84 -21.83 11.89
N LYS A 2 4.46 -21.97 13.08
CA LYS A 2 4.78 -20.82 13.95
C LYS A 2 6.05 -20.04 13.61
N HIS A 3 7.01 -20.71 12.98
CA HIS A 3 8.27 -20.11 12.55
C HIS A 3 8.51 -20.50 11.09
N LEU A 4 8.84 -19.53 10.26
CA LEU A 4 9.11 -19.74 8.84
C LEU A 4 10.32 -18.91 8.42
N LYS A 5 11.23 -19.50 7.64
CA LYS A 5 12.30 -18.76 6.98
C LYS A 5 12.01 -18.60 5.50
N HIS A 6 11.99 -17.35 5.03
CA HIS A 6 11.83 -16.95 3.65
C HIS A 6 13.11 -16.28 3.12
N ALA A 7 13.34 -16.32 1.81
CA ALA A 7 14.54 -15.71 1.21
C ALA A 7 14.52 -14.18 1.31
N TYR A 8 13.35 -13.58 1.09
CA TYR A 8 13.14 -12.14 1.16
C TYR A 8 12.85 -11.65 2.59
N PHE A 9 11.75 -12.11 3.20
CA PHE A 9 11.32 -11.68 4.54
C PHE A 9 12.16 -12.19 5.71
N GLY A 10 13.19 -13.01 5.46
CA GLY A 10 14.04 -13.54 6.52
C GLY A 10 13.31 -14.53 7.44
N GLU A 11 13.55 -14.45 8.74
CA GLU A 11 12.93 -15.32 9.75
C GLU A 11 11.68 -14.66 10.34
N LEU A 12 10.53 -15.30 10.16
CA LEU A 12 9.23 -14.85 10.62
C LEU A 12 8.79 -15.73 11.79
N ASN A 13 8.36 -15.10 12.89
CA ASN A 13 7.90 -15.77 14.09
C ASN A 13 6.51 -15.25 14.48
N THR A 14 5.52 -16.15 14.47
CA THR A 14 4.13 -15.84 14.82
C THR A 14 3.76 -16.25 16.24
N GLU A 15 4.74 -16.66 17.07
CA GLU A 15 4.48 -16.99 18.48
C GLU A 15 3.97 -15.80 19.28
N GLY A 16 2.80 -15.99 19.90
CA GLY A 16 2.19 -14.99 20.78
C GLY A 16 1.33 -13.95 20.06
N LEU A 17 1.17 -14.08 18.73
CA LEU A 17 0.14 -13.37 17.99
C LEU A 17 -1.20 -14.08 18.20
N ASP A 18 -2.19 -13.34 18.71
CA ASP A 18 -3.57 -13.81 18.86
C ASP A 18 -4.53 -13.09 17.88
N ASP A 19 -4.14 -11.94 17.32
CA ASP A 19 -4.89 -11.13 16.35
C ASP A 19 -3.92 -10.56 15.28
N TYR A 20 -4.37 -9.62 14.45
CA TYR A 20 -3.54 -8.90 13.50
C TYR A 20 -2.46 -8.06 14.18
N ASP A 21 -1.21 -8.29 13.80
CA ASP A 21 -0.08 -7.46 14.19
C ASP A 21 0.93 -7.38 13.03
N VAL A 22 1.88 -6.45 13.13
CA VAL A 22 3.00 -6.33 12.20
C VAL A 22 3.99 -7.46 12.48
N LEU A 23 4.04 -8.43 11.57
CA LEU A 23 4.95 -9.56 11.65
C LEU A 23 6.33 -9.22 11.09
N TRP A 24 6.40 -8.29 10.15
CA TRP A 24 7.65 -7.82 9.55
C TRP A 24 7.49 -6.38 9.05
N GLU A 25 8.57 -5.61 9.14
CA GLU A 25 8.64 -4.22 8.70
C GLU A 25 10.03 -3.98 8.10
N GLU A 26 10.08 -3.32 6.94
CA GLU A 26 11.35 -2.85 6.38
C GLU A 26 11.17 -1.56 5.58
N ASN A 27 12.23 -0.74 5.58
CA ASN A 27 12.34 0.41 4.69
C ASN A 27 13.06 -0.03 3.42
N ILE A 28 12.34 -0.05 2.29
CA ILE A 28 12.92 -0.42 1.00
C ILE A 28 13.29 0.83 0.19
N PRO A 29 14.48 0.88 -0.44
CA PRO A 29 14.82 1.98 -1.34
C PRO A 29 13.89 1.99 -2.56
N TYR A 30 13.29 3.14 -2.85
CA TYR A 30 12.45 3.32 -4.04
C TYR A 30 12.60 4.73 -4.60
N LYS A 31 12.91 4.82 -5.90
CA LYS A 31 13.20 6.08 -6.59
C LYS A 31 14.19 6.94 -5.80
N ASN A 32 13.77 8.12 -5.33
CA ASN A 32 14.62 9.08 -4.63
C ASN A 32 14.48 9.03 -3.09
N GLY A 33 13.84 7.99 -2.54
CA GLY A 33 13.57 7.87 -1.12
C GLY A 33 13.52 6.42 -0.65
N ASN A 34 12.81 6.19 0.44
CA ASN A 34 12.48 4.88 0.95
C ASN A 34 10.97 4.79 1.16
N ILE A 35 10.42 3.59 1.04
CA ILE A 35 9.04 3.28 1.40
C ILE A 35 9.07 2.32 2.58
N ILE A 36 8.25 2.58 3.58
CA ILE A 36 8.04 1.63 4.67
C ILE A 36 7.03 0.57 4.23
N VAL A 37 7.42 -0.70 4.38
CA VAL A 37 6.57 -1.84 4.04
C VAL A 37 6.24 -2.57 5.33
N PHE A 38 4.94 -2.75 5.58
CA PHE A 38 4.44 -3.51 6.70
C PHE A 38 3.86 -4.83 6.21
N PHE A 39 4.23 -5.92 6.88
CA PHE A 39 3.60 -7.21 6.68
C PHE A 39 2.69 -7.53 7.87
N TRP A 40 1.39 -7.42 7.65
CA TRP A 40 0.35 -7.67 8.63
C TRP A 40 -0.08 -9.14 8.60
N PHE A 41 -0.15 -9.76 9.77
CA PHE A 41 -0.48 -11.17 9.93
C PHE A 41 -1.41 -11.39 11.11
N CYS A 42 -2.48 -12.16 10.93
CA CYS A 42 -3.32 -12.61 12.03
C CYS A 42 -2.77 -13.92 12.62
N GLY A 43 -2.58 -13.96 13.94
CA GLY A 43 -2.07 -15.14 14.64
C GLY A 43 -2.90 -16.43 14.48
N GLU A 44 -4.16 -16.32 14.05
CA GLU A 44 -5.03 -17.45 13.75
C GLU A 44 -4.70 -18.14 12.40
N ASP A 45 -3.91 -17.51 11.54
CA ASP A 45 -3.55 -18.03 10.22
C ASP A 45 -2.29 -18.92 10.23
N ASP A 46 -2.13 -19.66 9.14
CA ASP A 46 -0.92 -20.42 8.84
C ASP A 46 -0.09 -19.75 7.75
N LEU A 47 1.18 -19.43 8.06
CA LEU A 47 2.16 -18.99 7.07
C LEU A 47 2.37 -20.05 5.97
N SER A 48 2.45 -19.58 4.73
CA SER A 48 2.72 -20.38 3.53
C SER A 48 3.79 -19.70 2.69
N ILE A 49 4.72 -20.52 2.18
CA ILE A 49 5.78 -20.04 1.28
C ILE A 49 5.18 -19.44 0.01
N GLU A 50 4.16 -20.08 -0.57
CA GLU A 50 3.52 -19.61 -1.81
C GLU A 50 2.93 -18.19 -1.70
N ARG A 51 2.31 -17.85 -0.56
CA ARG A 51 1.77 -16.52 -0.34
C ARG A 51 2.88 -15.49 -0.13
N LEU A 52 3.95 -15.86 0.58
CA LEU A 52 5.13 -15.02 0.73
C LEU A 52 5.84 -14.79 -0.61
N ASP A 53 5.99 -15.82 -1.45
CA ASP A 53 6.52 -15.70 -2.81
C ASP A 53 5.68 -14.72 -3.65
N SER A 54 4.35 -14.70 -3.45
CA SER A 54 3.46 -13.77 -4.14
C SER A 54 3.66 -12.32 -3.70
N PHE A 55 3.81 -12.08 -2.40
CA PHE A 55 4.16 -10.75 -1.88
C PHE A 55 5.55 -10.30 -2.34
N GLU A 56 6.55 -11.18 -2.30
CA GLU A 56 7.90 -10.88 -2.81
C GLU A 56 7.85 -10.51 -4.29
N LYS A 57 7.09 -11.25 -5.10
CA LYS A 57 6.89 -10.94 -6.51
C LYS A 57 6.29 -9.56 -6.71
N PHE A 58 5.25 -9.21 -5.95
CA PHE A 58 4.63 -7.89 -6.00
C PHE A 58 5.65 -6.77 -5.72
N LEU A 59 6.45 -6.90 -4.66
CA LEU A 59 7.47 -5.91 -4.30
C LEU A 59 8.60 -5.82 -5.34
N LYS A 60 8.96 -6.93 -5.99
CA LYS A 60 9.98 -6.92 -7.05
C LYS A 60 9.50 -6.28 -8.35
N ASP A 61 8.21 -6.38 -8.65
CA ASP A 61 7.58 -5.78 -9.83
C ASP A 61 7.01 -4.38 -9.52
N PHE A 62 7.43 -3.74 -8.42
CA PHE A 62 6.78 -2.56 -7.86
C PHE A 62 6.75 -1.34 -8.79
N ASP A 63 7.76 -1.15 -9.67
CA ASP A 63 7.73 -0.07 -10.67
C ASP A 63 6.49 -0.16 -11.58
N ALA A 64 6.16 -1.38 -12.04
CA ALA A 64 5.01 -1.61 -12.91
C ALA A 64 3.68 -1.50 -12.13
N VAL A 65 3.68 -1.90 -10.86
CA VAL A 65 2.55 -1.74 -9.94
C VAL A 65 2.26 -0.26 -9.70
N ASP A 66 3.26 0.55 -9.37
CA ASP A 66 3.12 1.98 -9.14
C ASP A 66 2.64 2.70 -10.42
N GLU A 67 3.16 2.34 -11.59
CA GLU A 67 2.67 2.87 -12.86
C GLU A 67 1.17 2.55 -13.08
N LYS A 68 0.74 1.33 -12.75
CA LYS A 68 -0.67 0.93 -12.84
C LYS A 68 -1.54 1.69 -11.83
N ALA A 69 -1.06 1.85 -10.60
CA ALA A 69 -1.75 2.57 -9.53
C ALA A 69 -1.98 4.04 -9.93
N ARG A 70 -0.93 4.72 -10.40
CA ARG A 70 -1.02 6.13 -10.81
C ARG A 70 -1.96 6.35 -11.98
N LYS A 71 -2.02 5.42 -12.94
CA LYS A 71 -3.03 5.46 -14.02
C LYS A 71 -4.46 5.34 -13.47
N ALA A 72 -4.67 4.48 -12.48
CA ALA A 72 -5.98 4.31 -11.86
C ALA A 72 -6.36 5.51 -10.98
N LEU A 73 -5.43 6.05 -10.20
CA LEU A 73 -5.61 7.28 -9.42
C LEU A 73 -5.99 8.46 -10.30
N LYS A 74 -5.35 8.59 -11.47
CA LYS A 74 -5.74 9.61 -12.46
C LYS A 74 -7.21 9.47 -12.86
N VAL A 75 -7.64 8.27 -13.25
CA VAL A 75 -9.05 8.04 -13.65
C VAL A 75 -9.99 8.32 -12.48
N TYR A 76 -9.63 7.85 -11.27
CA TYR A 76 -10.39 8.07 -10.05
C TYR A 76 -10.59 9.57 -9.77
N LEU A 77 -9.53 10.37 -9.80
CA LEU A 77 -9.59 11.81 -9.53
C LEU A 77 -10.26 12.63 -10.65
N GLU A 78 -10.25 12.13 -11.90
CA GLU A 78 -11.02 12.73 -13.00
C GLU A 78 -12.53 12.49 -12.84
N GLU A 79 -12.93 11.37 -12.24
CA GLU A 79 -14.33 11.02 -11.97
C GLU A 79 -14.84 11.61 -10.64
N GLU A 80 -14.00 11.60 -9.60
CA GLU A 80 -14.26 12.01 -8.22
C GLU A 80 -13.18 13.00 -7.74
N PRO A 81 -13.30 14.31 -8.07
CA PRO A 81 -12.29 15.31 -7.75
C PRO A 81 -12.29 15.78 -6.29
N GLU A 82 -13.13 15.21 -5.43
CA GLU A 82 -13.32 15.63 -4.03
C GLU A 82 -12.00 15.65 -3.23
N TYR A 83 -11.16 14.63 -3.40
CA TYR A 83 -9.85 14.57 -2.73
C TYR A 83 -8.95 15.74 -3.16
N MET A 84 -8.92 16.09 -4.44
CA MET A 84 -8.14 17.24 -4.93
C MET A 84 -8.72 18.57 -4.44
N ASN A 85 -10.04 18.71 -4.46
CA ASN A 85 -10.71 19.92 -3.99
C ASN A 85 -10.46 20.16 -2.50
N PHE A 86 -10.51 19.10 -1.68
CA PHE A 86 -10.18 19.17 -0.27
C PHE A 86 -8.77 19.75 -0.04
N HIS A 87 -7.77 19.22 -0.75
CA HIS A 87 -6.40 19.73 -0.62
C HIS A 87 -6.23 21.14 -1.18
N ALA A 88 -6.96 21.53 -2.22
CA ALA A 88 -6.91 22.89 -2.76
C ALA A 88 -7.49 23.95 -1.81
N GLU A 89 -8.34 23.54 -0.86
CA GLU A 89 -8.86 24.42 0.18
C GLU A 89 -7.87 24.60 1.35
N GLU A 90 -7.10 23.55 1.67
CA GLU A 90 -6.23 23.52 2.86
C GLU A 90 -4.74 23.80 2.56
N LEU A 91 -4.27 23.51 1.34
CA LEU A 91 -2.86 23.60 0.95
C LEU A 91 -2.60 24.69 -0.10
N GLU A 92 -1.46 25.37 0.02
CA GLU A 92 -1.00 26.34 -0.99
C GLU A 92 -0.05 25.68 -2.01
N ASN A 93 -0.08 26.16 -3.26
CA ASN A 93 0.86 25.76 -4.33
C ASN A 93 0.87 24.26 -4.66
N ILE A 94 -0.29 23.60 -4.58
CA ILE A 94 -0.48 22.25 -5.11
C ILE A 94 -0.87 22.28 -6.59
N PRO A 95 -0.69 21.18 -7.35
CA PRO A 95 -1.12 21.13 -8.73
C PRO A 95 -2.63 21.19 -8.90
N GLU A 96 -3.10 22.00 -9.85
CA GLU A 96 -4.54 22.15 -10.14
C GLU A 96 -5.06 21.12 -11.17
N ASN A 97 -4.16 20.41 -11.86
CA ASN A 97 -4.54 19.39 -12.83
C ASN A 97 -4.17 17.99 -12.34
N VAL A 98 -4.99 17.00 -12.71
CA VAL A 98 -4.89 15.63 -12.21
C VAL A 98 -3.54 15.00 -12.54
N ASP A 99 -2.99 15.26 -13.75
CA ASP A 99 -1.73 14.67 -14.18
C ASP A 99 -0.56 15.06 -13.28
N ASP A 100 -0.40 16.35 -13.03
CA ASP A 100 0.67 16.86 -12.16
C ASP A 100 0.39 16.50 -10.68
N PHE A 101 -0.87 16.51 -10.26
CA PHE A 101 -1.27 16.14 -8.89
C PHE A 101 -0.87 14.71 -8.58
N VAL A 102 -1.27 13.75 -9.43
CA VAL A 102 -0.90 12.33 -9.29
C VAL A 102 0.61 12.12 -9.42
N ALA A 103 1.30 12.89 -10.26
CA ALA A 103 2.75 12.80 -10.39
C ALA A 103 3.47 13.25 -9.11
N GLU A 104 2.91 14.21 -8.37
CA GLU A 104 3.48 14.76 -7.15
C GLU A 104 3.13 13.95 -5.88
N MET A 105 2.10 13.09 -5.95
CA MET A 105 1.77 12.19 -4.84
C MET A 105 2.96 11.28 -4.47
N GLN A 106 3.24 11.24 -3.18
CA GLN A 106 4.24 10.37 -2.55
C GLN A 106 3.59 9.07 -2.08
N ILE A 107 4.37 7.99 -2.07
CA ILE A 107 3.94 6.72 -1.49
C ILE A 107 4.39 6.76 -0.03
N GLU A 108 3.43 6.70 0.89
CA GLU A 108 3.72 6.74 2.32
C GLU A 108 4.06 5.33 2.82
N THR A 109 3.15 4.37 2.61
CA THR A 109 3.35 2.99 3.04
C THR A 109 2.91 1.96 2.00
N ILE A 110 3.42 0.74 2.15
CA ILE A 110 2.86 -0.47 1.52
C ILE A 110 2.46 -1.44 2.63
N GLY A 111 1.17 -1.75 2.75
CA GLY A 111 0.65 -2.78 3.64
C GLY A 111 0.44 -4.10 2.91
N LEU A 112 1.15 -5.16 3.30
CA LEU A 112 0.94 -6.53 2.85
C LEU A 112 0.06 -7.25 3.88
N TRP A 113 -1.16 -7.62 3.50
CA TRP A 113 -2.16 -8.20 4.39
C TRP A 113 -2.29 -9.71 4.15
N TYR A 114 -1.75 -10.51 5.07
CA TYR A 114 -1.73 -11.97 4.93
C TYR A 114 -3.14 -12.58 4.96
N SER A 115 -4.02 -12.04 5.77
CA SER A 115 -5.43 -12.40 5.80
C SER A 115 -6.25 -11.16 5.59
N VAL A 116 -7.32 -11.38 4.83
CA VAL A 116 -8.26 -10.35 4.46
C VAL A 116 -9.26 -10.30 5.61
N TYR A 117 -9.25 -9.22 6.41
CA TYR A 117 -10.35 -8.94 7.33
C TYR A 117 -11.68 -8.98 6.55
N GLU A 118 -12.78 -9.41 7.16
CA GLU A 118 -14.11 -9.33 6.53
C GLU A 118 -14.40 -7.86 6.14
N GLY A 119 -14.17 -7.51 4.87
CA GLY A 119 -14.32 -6.14 4.36
C GLY A 119 -13.10 -5.59 3.61
N SER A 120 -11.92 -6.21 3.72
CA SER A 120 -10.78 -5.82 2.87
C SER A 120 -11.00 -6.33 1.45
N ILE A 121 -10.84 -5.43 0.48
CA ILE A 121 -10.95 -5.74 -0.95
C ILE A 121 -9.58 -6.04 -1.58
N GLY A 122 -8.48 -6.14 -0.82
CA GLY A 122 -7.17 -6.45 -1.39
C GLY A 122 -6.13 -6.97 -0.37
N GLU A 123 -5.17 -7.75 -0.86
CA GLU A 123 -4.04 -8.26 -0.09
C GLU A 123 -2.87 -7.29 0.00
N VAL A 124 -2.78 -6.30 -0.90
CA VAL A 124 -1.75 -5.26 -0.82
C VAL A 124 -2.41 -3.90 -0.88
N VAL A 125 -2.06 -3.00 0.03
CA VAL A 125 -2.53 -1.63 0.07
C VAL A 125 -1.34 -0.71 -0.11
N ILE A 126 -1.45 0.26 -1.01
CA ILE A 126 -0.43 1.29 -1.22
C ILE A 126 -1.07 2.63 -0.89
N ASP A 127 -0.47 3.34 0.06
CA ASP A 127 -0.98 4.62 0.53
C ASP A 127 -0.30 5.75 -0.25
N TYR A 128 -1.10 6.53 -0.97
CA TYR A 128 -0.63 7.69 -1.71
C TYR A 128 -1.12 8.97 -1.04
N MET A 129 -0.21 9.92 -0.86
CA MET A 129 -0.50 11.22 -0.24
C MET A 129 0.07 12.37 -1.05
N ILE A 130 -0.67 13.47 -1.14
CA ILE A 130 -0.11 14.76 -1.54
C ILE A 130 0.37 15.48 -0.28
N ARG A 131 1.63 15.96 -0.28
CA ARG A 131 2.22 16.69 0.87
C ARG A 131 2.00 15.96 2.22
N PRO A 132 2.51 14.73 2.41
CA PRO A 132 2.34 13.97 3.66
C PRO A 132 2.83 14.71 4.91
N GLU A 133 3.68 15.73 4.75
CA GLU A 133 4.13 16.62 5.81
C GLU A 133 3.07 17.64 6.30
N GLU A 134 2.00 17.86 5.53
CA GLU A 134 0.97 18.89 5.76
C GLU A 134 -0.46 18.33 5.78
N SER A 135 -0.69 17.09 5.33
CA SER A 135 -2.00 16.42 5.29
C SER A 135 -1.88 14.99 5.81
N ASP A 136 -2.94 14.48 6.45
CA ASP A 136 -3.11 13.08 6.83
C ASP A 136 -4.07 12.31 5.89
N GLU A 137 -4.56 12.95 4.83
CA GLU A 137 -5.50 12.34 3.89
C GLU A 137 -4.80 11.41 2.89
N ILE A 138 -5.28 10.17 2.81
CA ILE A 138 -4.68 9.08 2.04
C ILE A 138 -5.62 8.64 0.92
N LEU A 139 -5.07 8.39 -0.27
CA LEU A 139 -5.70 7.51 -1.27
C LEU A 139 -5.05 6.13 -1.22
N ALA A 140 -5.78 5.17 -0.63
CA ALA A 140 -5.34 3.80 -0.46
C ALA A 140 -5.71 2.98 -1.70
N VAL A 141 -4.71 2.62 -2.51
CA VAL A 141 -4.89 1.76 -3.70
C VAL A 141 -4.75 0.30 -3.29
N LYS A 142 -5.84 -0.46 -3.42
CA LYS A 142 -5.94 -1.84 -2.94
C LYS A 142 -5.79 -2.82 -4.10
N TYR A 143 -4.83 -3.73 -3.98
CA TYR A 143 -4.46 -4.73 -4.97
C TYR A 143 -4.75 -6.14 -4.46
N ASP A 144 -5.07 -7.03 -5.39
CA ASP A 144 -4.94 -8.46 -5.12
C ASP A 144 -3.54 -9.02 -5.43
N LEU A 145 -3.30 -10.27 -5.05
CA LEU A 145 -2.03 -10.97 -5.35
C LEU A 145 -1.81 -11.28 -6.84
N ASN A 146 -2.81 -11.08 -7.71
CA ASN A 146 -2.62 -11.13 -9.17
C ASN A 146 -2.14 -9.79 -9.74
N GLY A 147 -2.03 -8.75 -8.91
CA GLY A 147 -1.67 -7.39 -9.33
C GLY A 147 -2.84 -6.62 -9.92
N GLU A 148 -4.09 -7.04 -9.67
CA GLU A 148 -5.28 -6.32 -10.08
C GLU A 148 -5.75 -5.35 -9.00
N ILE A 149 -6.07 -4.12 -9.42
CA ILE A 149 -6.64 -3.12 -8.52
C ILE A 149 -8.07 -3.52 -8.22
N ARG A 150 -8.40 -3.54 -6.94
CA ARG A 150 -9.70 -3.92 -6.41
C ARG A 150 -10.50 -2.71 -5.94
N ALA A 151 -9.82 -1.70 -5.43
CA ALA A 151 -10.42 -0.41 -5.09
C ALA A 151 -9.38 0.68 -4.91
N ILE A 152 -9.89 1.90 -4.81
CA ILE A 152 -9.21 3.08 -4.32
C ILE A 152 -10.16 3.68 -3.29
N ASP A 153 -9.69 3.82 -2.06
CA ASP A 153 -10.47 4.39 -0.98
C ASP A 153 -9.78 5.65 -0.45
N TRP A 154 -10.57 6.67 -0.17
CA TRP A 154 -10.11 7.86 0.56
C TRP A 154 -10.21 7.59 2.07
N GLU A 155 -9.08 7.67 2.78
CA GLU A 155 -8.93 7.39 4.22
C GLU A 155 -8.28 8.58 4.95
N SER A 156 -8.63 8.78 6.24
CA SER A 156 -8.11 9.83 7.15
C SER A 156 -7.87 9.27 8.55
#